data_AF-A0A2V2EW79-F1
#
_entry.id   AF-A0A2V2EW79-F1
#
_cell.length_a   1.000
_cell.length_b   1.000
_cell.length_c   1.000
_cell.angle_alpha   90.00
_cell.angle_beta   90.00
_cell.angle_gamma   90.00
#
_symmetry.space_group_name_H-M   'P 1'
#
loop_
_entity.id
_entity.type
_entity.pdbx_description
1 polymer ?
#
loop_
_entity_poly.entity_id
_entity_poly.type
_entity_poly.pdbx_seq_one_letter_code
_entity_poly.pdbx_strand_id
1 'polypeptide(L)'
;MRKGKRAFTITELVIVIAVIAILAAVLIPTFTSLINKANESSDIQAVREMNQALIIDEVENGKPDDVGKVADILRKIGYDVNTYRPLASGSVNYWYKKDNRVVLYNSNESKIVFPEEYKDTNKYNITNDGNWSLLNQTYTDATKFDFDATDIKGPDGVYDFSKITDETPSTVATETTEQYRGRALYSLAVQINEGKVANDVTVKLPEKVELPDFSWIPIKQFEGTMEPADDGTEKVVISNLNLTESVLYSESTNFSGSGEQATLSKYNVYGFINSVTGKTTIKNITFEDVTITSPGSDFNNVIGIGKNANVVAPIGAIIPNKGTDVGKPINVTIENVHVKGATIRGIGRAAGLVGYIG
;
A
#
# COMPACT_ATOMS: atom_id res chain seq x y z
N MET A 1 -33.45 -25.53 65.64
CA MET A 1 -33.18 -26.19 64.33
C MET A 1 -32.20 -25.33 63.54
N ARG A 2 -30.95 -25.77 63.33
CA ARG A 2 -30.00 -25.08 62.45
C ARG A 2 -30.38 -25.39 61.00
N LYS A 3 -30.83 -24.39 60.22
CA LYS A 3 -30.99 -24.52 58.77
C LYS A 3 -29.64 -24.90 58.17
N GLY A 4 -29.51 -26.10 57.64
CA GLY A 4 -28.30 -26.52 56.92
C GLY A 4 -28.08 -25.59 55.73
N LYS A 5 -26.91 -24.94 55.66
CA LYS A 5 -26.50 -24.17 54.48
C LYS A 5 -26.25 -25.19 53.37
N ARG A 6 -27.01 -25.11 52.26
CA ARG A 6 -26.77 -25.95 51.07
C ARG A 6 -25.38 -25.60 50.55
N ALA A 7 -24.44 -26.52 50.69
CA ALA A 7 -23.11 -26.40 50.09
C ALA A 7 -23.23 -26.79 48.62
N PHE A 8 -22.71 -25.94 47.74
CA PHE A 8 -22.65 -26.19 46.30
C PHE A 8 -21.62 -27.31 46.04
N THR A 9 -22.01 -28.37 45.33
CA THR A 9 -21.13 -29.50 45.05
C THR A 9 -20.17 -29.16 43.92
N ILE A 10 -18.97 -29.75 43.96
CA ILE A 10 -17.97 -29.57 42.89
C ILE A 10 -18.54 -30.02 41.53
N THR A 11 -19.38 -31.06 41.52
CA THR A 11 -20.07 -31.55 40.32
C THR A 11 -21.01 -30.51 39.70
N GLU A 12 -21.78 -29.78 40.51
CA GLU A 12 -22.65 -28.71 40.00
C GLU A 12 -21.82 -27.56 39.42
N LEU A 13 -20.69 -27.22 40.04
CA LEU A 13 -19.76 -26.22 39.53
C LEU A 13 -19.15 -26.61 38.18
N VAL A 14 -18.71 -27.86 38.05
CA VAL A 14 -18.09 -28.37 36.82
C VAL A 14 -19.09 -28.37 35.66
N ILE A 15 -20.35 -28.71 35.90
CA ILE A 15 -21.39 -28.67 34.86
C ILE A 15 -21.65 -27.23 34.42
N VAL A 16 -21.72 -26.27 35.35
CA VAL A 16 -21.96 -24.86 35.03
C VAL A 16 -20.84 -24.30 34.16
N ILE A 17 -19.57 -24.52 34.51
CA ILE A 17 -18.45 -24.05 33.69
C ILE A 17 -18.43 -24.73 32.31
N ALA A 18 -18.78 -26.02 32.23
CA ALA A 18 -18.84 -26.74 30.96
C ALA A 18 -19.94 -26.17 30.04
N VAL A 19 -21.12 -25.89 30.58
CA VAL A 19 -22.22 -25.29 29.81
C VAL A 19 -21.89 -23.87 29.37
N ILE A 20 -21.33 -23.03 30.26
CA ILE A 20 -20.90 -21.68 29.89
C ILE A 20 -19.84 -21.72 28.80
N ALA A 21 -18.88 -22.65 28.87
CA ALA A 21 -17.85 -22.80 27.85
C ALA A 21 -18.44 -23.15 26.48
N ILE A 22 -19.39 -24.09 26.43
CA ILE A 22 -20.07 -24.47 25.18
C ILE A 22 -20.88 -23.29 24.60
N LEU A 23 -21.64 -22.59 25.46
CA LEU A 23 -22.41 -21.43 25.05
C LEU A 23 -21.50 -20.32 24.52
N ALA A 24 -20.44 -19.97 25.26
CA ALA A 24 -19.48 -18.95 24.85
C ALA A 24 -18.79 -19.30 23.52
N ALA A 25 -18.45 -20.57 23.30
CA ALA A 25 -17.81 -21.04 22.08
C ALA A 25 -18.66 -20.78 20.81
N VAL A 26 -19.99 -20.86 20.92
CA VAL A 26 -20.89 -20.56 19.78
C VAL A 26 -21.26 -19.08 19.72
N LEU A 27 -21.47 -18.44 20.87
CA LEU A 27 -21.97 -17.07 20.95
C LEU A 27 -20.94 -16.02 20.51
N ILE A 28 -19.65 -16.18 20.86
CA ILE A 28 -18.62 -15.18 20.53
C ILE A 28 -18.46 -15.03 19.00
N PRO A 29 -18.22 -16.10 18.22
CA PRO A 29 -18.11 -15.95 16.76
C PRO A 29 -19.40 -15.42 16.13
N THR A 30 -20.55 -15.83 16.65
CA THR A 30 -21.86 -15.39 16.15
C THR A 30 -22.07 -13.89 16.35
N PHE A 31 -21.83 -13.38 17.57
CA PHE A 31 -21.98 -11.96 17.87
C PHE A 31 -20.95 -11.11 17.11
N THR A 32 -19.70 -11.55 17.02
CA THR A 32 -18.68 -10.86 16.21
C THR A 32 -19.10 -10.75 14.75
N SER A 33 -19.65 -11.82 14.16
CA SER A 33 -20.14 -11.81 12.79
C SER A 33 -21.34 -10.85 12.61
N LEU A 34 -22.29 -10.85 13.54
CA LEU A 34 -23.46 -9.95 13.47
C LEU A 34 -23.06 -8.48 13.60
N ILE A 35 -22.17 -8.14 14.54
CA ILE A 35 -21.63 -6.79 14.68
C ILE A 35 -20.92 -6.37 13.39
N ASN A 36 -20.09 -7.26 12.82
CA ASN A 36 -19.38 -6.95 11.58
C ASN A 36 -20.33 -6.67 10.41
N LYS A 37 -21.42 -7.43 10.28
CA LYS A 37 -22.45 -7.20 9.26
C LYS A 37 -23.19 -5.87 9.46
N ALA A 38 -23.47 -5.51 10.71
CA ALA A 38 -24.08 -4.21 11.01
C ALA A 38 -23.14 -3.06 10.65
N ASN A 39 -21.85 -3.19 10.97
CA ASN A 39 -20.82 -2.25 10.58
C ASN A 39 -20.69 -2.15 9.05
N GLU A 40 -20.69 -3.28 8.32
CA GLU A 40 -20.65 -3.28 6.86
C GLU A 40 -21.84 -2.53 6.26
N SER A 41 -23.05 -2.72 6.82
CA SER A 41 -24.22 -1.95 6.39
C SER A 41 -24.06 -0.44 6.63
N SER A 42 -23.41 -0.04 7.72
CA SER A 42 -23.09 1.36 8.01
C SER A 42 -22.06 1.92 7.02
N ASP A 43 -21.01 1.16 6.73
CA ASP A 43 -19.97 1.53 5.77
C ASP A 43 -20.54 1.66 4.36
N ILE A 44 -21.44 0.77 3.94
CA ILE A 44 -22.15 0.86 2.67
C ILE A 44 -22.95 2.16 2.58
N GLN A 45 -23.63 2.54 3.66
CA GLN A 45 -24.38 3.79 3.70
C GLN A 45 -23.44 5.00 3.53
N ALA A 46 -22.33 5.01 4.26
CA ALA A 46 -21.33 6.07 4.13
C ALA A 46 -20.76 6.15 2.71
N VAL A 47 -20.40 5.02 2.10
CA VAL A 47 -19.88 4.99 0.71
C VAL A 47 -20.95 5.42 -0.31
N ARG A 48 -22.24 5.16 -0.08
CA ARG A 48 -23.33 5.72 -0.91
C ARG A 48 -23.36 7.24 -0.85
N GLU A 49 -23.28 7.81 0.36
CA GLU A 49 -23.29 9.26 0.56
C GLU A 49 -22.05 9.91 -0.06
N MET A 50 -20.87 9.29 0.11
CA MET A 50 -19.64 9.71 -0.56
C MET A 50 -19.79 9.73 -2.09
N ASN A 51 -20.31 8.64 -2.67
CA ASN A 51 -20.52 8.54 -4.11
C ASN A 51 -21.55 9.56 -4.61
N GLN A 52 -22.60 9.83 -3.85
CA GLN A 52 -23.57 10.86 -4.20
C GLN A 52 -22.93 12.25 -4.25
N ALA A 53 -22.07 12.59 -3.29
CA ALA A 53 -21.34 13.86 -3.32
C ALA A 53 -20.38 13.95 -4.51
N LEU A 54 -19.68 12.86 -4.85
CA LEU A 54 -18.82 12.84 -6.03
C LEU A 54 -19.60 13.02 -7.34
N ILE A 55 -20.80 12.44 -7.45
CA ILE A 55 -21.67 12.64 -8.62
C ILE A 55 -22.11 14.11 -8.73
N ILE A 56 -22.47 14.73 -7.60
CA ILE A 56 -22.91 16.12 -7.57
C ILE A 56 -21.75 17.04 -7.97
N ASP A 57 -20.57 16.87 -7.36
CA ASP A 57 -19.39 17.69 -7.65
C ASP A 57 -18.91 17.49 -9.10
N GLU A 58 -19.00 16.27 -9.64
CA GLU A 58 -18.63 15.97 -11.03
C GLU A 58 -19.44 16.76 -12.07
N VAL A 59 -20.72 17.05 -11.79
CA VAL A 59 -21.55 17.86 -12.68
C VAL A 59 -21.07 19.31 -12.76
N GLU A 60 -20.54 19.85 -11.65
CA GLU A 60 -20.11 21.24 -11.55
C GLU A 60 -18.63 21.43 -11.95
N ASN A 61 -17.76 20.54 -11.49
CA ASN A 61 -16.31 20.68 -11.56
C ASN A 61 -15.63 19.63 -12.46
N GLY A 62 -16.38 18.66 -13.00
CA GLY A 62 -15.83 17.52 -13.72
C GLY A 62 -15.25 16.46 -12.78
N LYS A 63 -14.69 15.38 -13.35
CA LYS A 63 -14.11 14.30 -12.56
C LYS A 63 -12.85 14.79 -11.83
N PRO A 64 -12.70 14.50 -10.52
CA PRO A 64 -11.47 14.77 -9.81
C PRO A 64 -10.27 14.08 -10.47
N ASP A 65 -9.16 14.80 -10.60
CA ASP A 65 -7.94 14.25 -11.22
C ASP A 65 -7.18 13.31 -10.27
N ASP A 66 -7.43 13.41 -8.96
CA ASP A 66 -6.73 12.68 -7.92
C ASP A 66 -7.56 12.49 -6.64
N VAL A 67 -7.13 11.53 -5.82
CA VAL A 67 -7.77 11.16 -4.55
C VAL A 67 -7.69 12.27 -3.48
N GLY A 68 -6.76 13.21 -3.60
CA GLY A 68 -6.68 14.37 -2.72
C GLY A 68 -7.86 15.33 -2.90
N LYS A 69 -8.27 15.59 -4.15
CA LYS A 69 -9.49 16.36 -4.47
C LYS A 69 -10.74 15.62 -4.01
N VAL A 70 -10.78 14.29 -4.21
CA VAL A 70 -11.86 13.44 -3.68
C VAL A 70 -11.99 13.62 -2.17
N ALA A 71 -10.90 13.52 -1.42
CA ALA A 71 -10.92 13.73 0.03
C ALA A 71 -11.43 15.12 0.43
N ASP A 72 -11.11 16.18 -0.33
CA ASP A 72 -11.66 17.52 -0.07
C ASP A 72 -13.17 17.61 -0.31
N ILE A 73 -13.68 16.96 -1.35
CA ILE A 73 -15.13 16.88 -1.63
C ILE A 73 -15.84 16.14 -0.50
N LEU A 74 -15.31 14.98 -0.10
CA LEU A 74 -15.91 14.14 0.95
C LEU A 74 -15.87 14.83 2.32
N ARG A 75 -14.81 15.59 2.62
CA ARG A 75 -14.72 16.38 3.85
C ARG A 75 -15.83 17.44 3.95
N LYS A 76 -16.25 18.05 2.84
CA LYS A 76 -17.35 19.04 2.83
C LYS A 76 -18.69 18.45 3.30
N ILE A 77 -18.89 17.15 3.13
CA ILE A 77 -20.11 16.44 3.56
C ILE A 77 -19.92 15.67 4.88
N GLY A 78 -18.82 15.90 5.60
CA GLY A 78 -18.56 15.31 6.91
C GLY A 78 -17.76 14.01 6.91
N TYR A 79 -17.26 13.56 5.76
CA TYR A 79 -16.41 12.38 5.64
C TYR A 79 -14.95 12.77 5.48
N ASP A 80 -14.28 13.04 6.59
CA ASP A 80 -12.86 13.39 6.63
C ASP A 80 -11.98 12.13 6.66
N VAL A 81 -11.13 11.93 5.66
CA VAL A 81 -10.20 10.79 5.53
C VAL A 81 -9.20 10.63 6.69
N ASN A 82 -9.06 11.66 7.53
CA ASN A 82 -8.22 11.64 8.73
C ASN A 82 -8.90 10.94 9.90
N THR A 83 -10.23 11.01 9.98
CA THR A 83 -11.02 10.50 11.11
C THR A 83 -11.94 9.35 10.71
N TYR A 84 -12.42 9.36 9.47
CA TYR A 84 -13.27 8.33 8.92
C TYR A 84 -12.45 7.10 8.55
N ARG A 85 -12.84 5.96 9.09
CA ARG A 85 -12.37 4.64 8.66
C ARG A 85 -13.57 3.69 8.63
N PRO A 86 -13.65 2.78 7.65
CA PRO A 86 -14.67 1.74 7.66
C PRO A 86 -14.68 0.97 8.99
N LEU A 87 -15.86 0.67 9.48
CA LEU A 87 -16.10 0.01 10.77
C LEU A 87 -16.01 -1.52 10.66
N ALA A 88 -16.32 -2.08 9.48
CA ALA A 88 -16.24 -3.50 9.26
C ALA A 88 -14.79 -3.98 9.20
N SER A 89 -14.53 -5.14 9.79
CA SER A 89 -13.21 -5.75 9.88
C SER A 89 -12.65 -6.05 8.50
N GLY A 90 -11.45 -5.55 8.23
CA GLY A 90 -10.77 -5.70 6.95
C GLY A 90 -11.31 -4.78 5.83
N SER A 91 -12.28 -3.90 6.14
CA SER A 91 -12.82 -2.97 5.16
C SER A 91 -11.89 -1.78 4.92
N VAL A 92 -11.72 -1.45 3.65
CA VAL A 92 -10.87 -0.37 3.16
C VAL A 92 -11.63 0.38 2.06
N ASN A 93 -11.56 1.70 2.09
CA ASN A 93 -12.12 2.52 1.01
C ASN A 93 -11.05 2.80 -0.04
N TYR A 94 -11.39 2.51 -1.29
CA TYR A 94 -10.65 2.92 -2.47
C TYR A 94 -11.46 3.92 -3.26
N TRP A 95 -10.79 4.78 -4.02
CA TRP A 95 -11.41 5.55 -5.08
C TRP A 95 -11.02 4.96 -6.43
N TYR A 96 -12.02 4.68 -7.26
CA TYR A 96 -11.86 4.24 -8.64
C TYR A 96 -11.99 5.45 -9.57
N LYS A 97 -10.84 5.93 -10.06
CA LYS A 97 -10.68 7.14 -10.87
C LYS A 97 -11.51 7.14 -12.14
N LYS A 98 -11.54 6.01 -12.86
CA LYS A 98 -12.21 5.89 -14.17
C LYS A 98 -13.70 6.26 -14.10
N ASP A 99 -14.38 5.75 -13.09
CA ASP A 99 -15.82 5.95 -12.91
C ASP A 99 -16.13 7.05 -11.87
N ASN A 100 -15.10 7.62 -11.23
CA ASN A 100 -15.21 8.56 -10.12
C ASN A 100 -16.11 8.02 -8.99
N ARG A 101 -15.74 6.87 -8.42
CA ARG A 101 -16.52 6.19 -7.37
C ARG A 101 -15.66 5.73 -6.21
N VAL A 102 -16.13 5.93 -4.99
CA VAL A 102 -15.62 5.26 -3.79
C VAL A 102 -16.15 3.82 -3.75
N VAL A 103 -15.26 2.90 -3.45
CA VAL A 103 -15.49 1.47 -3.38
C VAL A 103 -15.11 0.97 -2.00
N LEU A 104 -16.04 0.26 -1.37
CA LEU A 104 -15.80 -0.48 -0.13
C LEU A 104 -15.22 -1.84 -0.50
N TYR A 105 -13.96 -2.07 -0.15
CA TYR A 105 -13.25 -3.31 -0.38
C TYR A 105 -13.02 -4.06 0.94
N ASN A 106 -13.27 -5.36 0.95
CA ASN A 106 -12.91 -6.21 2.08
C ASN A 106 -11.61 -6.94 1.77
N SER A 107 -10.53 -6.61 2.46
CA SER A 107 -9.20 -7.21 2.29
C SER A 107 -9.13 -8.67 2.74
N ASN A 108 -9.88 -9.05 3.77
CA ASN A 108 -9.94 -10.42 4.29
C ASN A 108 -10.64 -11.38 3.32
N GLU A 109 -11.61 -10.89 2.56
CA GLU A 109 -12.35 -11.69 1.57
C GLU A 109 -11.91 -11.40 0.13
N SER A 110 -11.13 -10.35 -0.02
CA SER A 110 -10.47 -9.91 -1.25
C SER A 110 -11.44 -9.63 -2.39
N LYS A 111 -12.52 -8.93 -2.03
CA LYS A 111 -13.63 -8.62 -2.91
C LYS A 111 -14.15 -7.20 -2.67
N ILE A 112 -14.72 -6.63 -3.71
CA ILE A 112 -15.51 -5.40 -3.60
C ILE A 112 -16.85 -5.75 -2.93
N VAL A 113 -17.15 -5.07 -1.84
CA VAL A 113 -18.42 -5.19 -1.10
C VAL A 113 -19.47 -4.26 -1.71
N PHE A 114 -19.08 -3.04 -2.05
CA PHE A 114 -19.96 -2.03 -2.63
C PHE A 114 -19.15 -1.05 -3.51
N PRO A 115 -19.67 -0.55 -4.65
CA PRO A 115 -21.00 -0.79 -5.23
C PRO A 115 -21.25 -2.24 -5.71
N GLU A 116 -22.52 -2.65 -5.76
CA GLU A 116 -22.93 -4.03 -6.13
C GLU A 116 -22.56 -4.37 -7.58
N GLU A 117 -22.64 -3.38 -8.47
CA GLU A 117 -22.27 -3.48 -9.88
C GLU A 117 -20.78 -3.79 -10.10
N TYR A 118 -19.94 -3.61 -9.08
CA TYR A 118 -18.51 -3.89 -9.12
C TYR A 118 -18.15 -5.24 -8.48
N LYS A 119 -19.13 -6.07 -8.12
CA LYS A 119 -18.88 -7.41 -7.56
C LYS A 119 -18.38 -8.44 -8.58
N ASP A 120 -18.57 -8.19 -9.88
CA ASP A 120 -18.01 -9.06 -10.92
C ASP A 120 -16.49 -8.88 -10.98
N THR A 121 -15.77 -9.76 -10.29
CA THR A 121 -14.31 -9.75 -10.18
C THR A 121 -13.58 -9.96 -11.51
N ASN A 122 -14.27 -10.44 -12.56
CA ASN A 122 -13.70 -10.53 -13.90
C ASN A 122 -13.65 -9.17 -14.60
N LYS A 123 -14.52 -8.24 -14.17
CA LYS A 123 -14.65 -6.91 -14.75
C LYS A 123 -14.04 -5.83 -13.86
N TYR A 124 -14.26 -5.90 -12.55
CA TYR A 124 -13.76 -4.96 -11.56
C TYR A 124 -12.89 -5.72 -10.57
N ASN A 125 -11.60 -5.52 -10.70
CA ASN A 125 -10.62 -5.98 -9.72
C ASN A 125 -9.78 -4.77 -9.32
N ILE A 126 -9.41 -4.67 -8.04
CA ILE A 126 -8.51 -3.62 -7.60
C ILE A 126 -7.13 -3.97 -8.13
N THR A 127 -6.74 -3.25 -9.17
CA THR A 127 -5.49 -3.46 -9.91
C THR A 127 -4.54 -2.30 -9.66
N ASN A 128 -3.30 -2.49 -10.05
CA ASN A 128 -2.22 -1.51 -9.98
C ASN A 128 -2.15 -0.58 -11.20
N ASP A 129 -3.21 -0.50 -12.01
CA ASP A 129 -3.23 0.18 -13.31
C ASP A 129 -3.33 1.72 -13.23
N GLY A 130 -3.15 2.29 -12.03
CA GLY A 130 -3.29 3.73 -11.76
C GLY A 130 -4.73 4.21 -11.67
N ASN A 131 -5.74 3.33 -11.79
CA ASN A 131 -7.14 3.73 -11.64
C ASN A 131 -7.68 3.59 -10.22
N TRP A 132 -6.95 2.91 -9.33
CA TRP A 132 -7.38 2.63 -7.96
C TRP A 132 -6.45 3.33 -6.96
N SER A 133 -7.00 4.23 -6.16
CA SER A 133 -6.25 4.99 -5.16
C SER A 133 -6.81 4.71 -3.76
N LEU A 134 -5.92 4.50 -2.80
CA LEU A 134 -6.32 4.28 -1.40
C LEU A 134 -6.86 5.58 -0.79
N LEU A 135 -8.03 5.53 -0.17
CA LEU A 135 -8.65 6.70 0.46
C LEU A 135 -8.33 6.74 1.95
N ASN A 136 -7.09 7.09 2.30
CA ASN A 136 -6.66 7.36 3.67
C ASN A 136 -5.88 8.68 3.73
N GLN A 137 -5.75 9.25 4.94
CA GLN A 137 -5.00 10.48 5.17
C GLN A 137 -3.60 10.46 4.56
N THR A 138 -2.79 9.46 4.94
CA THR A 138 -1.39 9.38 4.56
C THR A 138 -1.18 9.38 3.04
N TYR A 139 -2.02 8.64 2.31
CA TYR A 139 -1.99 8.60 0.86
C TYR A 139 -2.46 9.92 0.27
N THR A 140 -3.52 10.52 0.82
CA THR A 140 -3.99 11.83 0.35
C THR A 140 -2.98 12.95 0.58
N ASP A 141 -2.31 12.98 1.73
CA ASP A 141 -1.25 13.94 2.05
C ASP A 141 -0.06 13.76 1.08
N ALA A 142 0.34 12.53 0.83
CA ALA A 142 1.38 12.20 -0.15
C ALA A 142 1.03 12.67 -1.57
N THR A 143 -0.22 12.50 -2.02
CA THR A 143 -0.66 13.01 -3.33
C THR A 143 -0.71 14.53 -3.44
N LYS A 144 -0.76 15.25 -2.30
CA LYS A 144 -0.79 16.71 -2.22
C LYS A 144 0.58 17.33 -1.91
N PHE A 145 1.60 16.50 -1.70
CA PHE A 145 2.94 16.97 -1.41
C PHE A 145 3.47 17.87 -2.54
N ASP A 146 3.84 19.09 -2.20
CA ASP A 146 4.33 20.08 -3.17
C ASP A 146 5.86 20.07 -3.21
N PHE A 147 6.42 19.38 -4.21
CA PHE A 147 7.86 19.31 -4.42
C PHE A 147 8.47 20.63 -4.92
N ASP A 148 7.66 21.49 -5.54
CA ASP A 148 8.12 22.80 -6.03
C ASP A 148 8.20 23.79 -4.87
N ALA A 149 7.19 23.84 -3.99
CA ALA A 149 7.19 24.72 -2.81
C ALA A 149 8.27 24.35 -1.76
N THR A 150 8.82 23.15 -1.83
CA THR A 150 9.89 22.65 -0.96
C THR A 150 11.28 22.76 -1.59
N ASP A 151 11.39 23.30 -2.80
CA ASP A 151 12.63 23.39 -3.60
C ASP A 151 13.32 22.03 -3.84
N ILE A 152 12.61 20.91 -3.64
CA ILE A 152 13.10 19.55 -3.88
C ILE A 152 13.14 19.28 -5.39
N LYS A 153 12.14 19.76 -6.13
CA LYS A 153 12.05 19.56 -7.57
C LYS A 153 12.99 20.51 -8.30
N GLY A 154 13.99 19.92 -8.95
CA GLY A 154 14.91 20.59 -9.85
C GLY A 154 14.43 20.56 -11.31
N PRO A 155 15.26 21.09 -12.23
CA PRO A 155 14.99 20.97 -13.66
C PRO A 155 15.05 19.51 -14.13
N ASP A 156 14.51 19.24 -15.32
CA ASP A 156 14.67 17.97 -16.05
C ASP A 156 14.32 16.69 -15.26
N GLY A 157 13.29 16.77 -14.40
CA GLY A 157 12.80 15.60 -13.63
C GLY A 157 13.72 15.17 -12.49
N VAL A 158 14.59 16.06 -12.01
CA VAL A 158 15.42 15.85 -10.82
C VAL A 158 14.60 16.13 -9.55
N TYR A 159 14.67 15.23 -8.58
CA TYR A 159 14.13 15.37 -7.23
C TYR A 159 15.26 15.21 -6.23
N ASP A 160 15.64 16.30 -5.56
CA ASP A 160 16.78 16.37 -4.66
C ASP A 160 16.35 16.49 -3.19
N PHE A 161 16.32 15.34 -2.52
CA PHE A 161 15.94 15.25 -1.12
C PHE A 161 17.02 15.76 -0.16
N SER A 162 18.24 16.08 -0.64
CA SER A 162 19.25 16.76 0.18
C SER A 162 18.89 18.21 0.50
N LYS A 163 17.94 18.79 -0.25
CA LYS A 163 17.39 20.13 0.00
C LYS A 163 16.56 20.21 1.29
N ILE A 164 16.10 19.08 1.81
CA ILE A 164 15.46 19.03 3.13
C ILE A 164 16.57 19.06 4.20
N THR A 165 16.64 20.18 4.92
CA THR A 165 17.57 20.44 6.02
C THR A 165 16.80 20.60 7.34
N ASP A 166 17.53 20.72 8.46
CA ASP A 166 16.92 20.98 9.78
C ASP A 166 16.13 22.31 9.85
N GLU A 167 16.39 23.22 8.90
CA GLU A 167 15.68 24.50 8.80
C GLU A 167 14.41 24.40 7.93
N THR A 168 14.22 23.30 7.19
CA THR A 168 13.04 23.11 6.35
C THR A 168 11.83 22.80 7.24
N PRO A 169 10.78 23.64 7.25
CA PRO A 169 9.64 23.42 8.13
C PRO A 169 8.85 22.16 7.72
N SER A 170 8.77 21.17 8.62
CA SER A 170 7.85 20.04 8.48
C SER A 170 6.44 20.44 8.94
N THR A 171 5.42 19.94 8.25
CA THR A 171 4.02 20.06 8.66
C THR A 171 3.68 19.20 9.88
N VAL A 172 4.57 18.29 10.29
CA VAL A 172 4.45 17.45 11.48
C VAL A 172 5.55 17.85 12.47
N ALA A 173 5.16 18.50 13.56
CA ALA A 173 6.07 19.18 14.48
C ALA A 173 7.08 18.27 15.22
N THR A 174 6.87 16.96 15.22
CA THR A 174 7.68 15.99 15.98
C THR A 174 8.60 15.14 15.11
N GLU A 175 8.54 15.28 13.79
CA GLU A 175 9.42 14.52 12.90
C GLU A 175 10.83 15.08 12.85
N THR A 176 11.80 14.20 12.75
CA THR A 176 13.18 14.55 12.43
C THR A 176 13.32 14.92 10.95
N THR A 177 14.44 15.52 10.58
CA THR A 177 14.79 15.82 9.19
C THR A 177 14.85 14.55 8.34
N GLU A 178 15.40 13.46 8.87
CA GLU A 178 15.45 12.14 8.21
C GLU A 178 14.06 11.56 7.97
N GLN A 179 13.14 11.71 8.92
CA GLN A 179 11.74 11.30 8.79
C GLN A 179 10.99 12.16 7.78
N TYR A 180 11.27 13.47 7.73
CA TYR A 180 10.70 14.34 6.71
C TYR A 180 11.19 13.96 5.32
N ARG A 181 12.49 13.65 5.16
CA ARG A 181 13.04 13.11 3.90
C ARG A 181 12.35 11.81 3.50
N GLY A 182 12.09 10.91 4.45
CA GLY A 182 11.37 9.67 4.17
C GLY A 182 9.92 9.88 3.77
N ARG A 183 9.20 10.82 4.40
CA ARG A 183 7.84 11.20 4.00
C ARG A 183 7.81 11.85 2.62
N ALA A 184 8.79 12.68 2.29
CA ALA A 184 8.90 13.29 0.96
C ALA A 184 9.19 12.21 -0.11
N LEU A 185 10.07 11.24 0.18
CA LEU A 185 10.34 10.11 -0.70
C LEU A 185 9.12 9.17 -0.85
N TYR A 186 8.37 8.94 0.22
CA TYR A 186 7.08 8.25 0.17
C TYR A 186 6.08 9.00 -0.73
N SER A 187 6.02 10.32 -0.60
CA SER A 187 5.18 11.17 -1.45
C SER A 187 5.55 11.05 -2.92
N LEU A 188 6.84 10.94 -3.23
CA LEU A 188 7.31 10.77 -4.61
C LEU A 188 6.85 9.41 -5.17
N ALA A 189 6.98 8.33 -4.37
CA ALA A 189 6.50 7.01 -4.75
C ALA A 189 5.00 7.01 -5.07
N VAL A 190 4.19 7.63 -4.19
CA VAL A 190 2.75 7.76 -4.41
C VAL A 190 2.42 8.59 -5.66
N GLN A 191 3.09 9.73 -5.86
CA GLN A 191 2.83 10.58 -7.02
C GLN A 191 3.27 9.98 -8.36
N ILE A 192 4.34 9.16 -8.36
CA ILE A 192 4.71 8.33 -9.52
C ILE A 192 3.59 7.33 -9.82
N ASN A 193 3.11 6.62 -8.80
CA ASN A 193 2.06 5.61 -8.96
C ASN A 193 0.72 6.20 -9.45
N GLU A 194 0.43 7.44 -9.07
CA GLU A 194 -0.76 8.19 -9.49
C GLU A 194 -0.59 8.90 -10.86
N GLY A 195 0.60 8.82 -11.46
CA GLY A 195 0.92 9.47 -12.73
C GLY A 195 1.00 10.99 -12.65
N LYS A 196 1.14 11.56 -11.45
CA LYS A 196 1.37 13.01 -11.25
C LYS A 196 2.82 13.37 -11.49
N VAL A 197 3.73 12.45 -11.15
CA VAL A 197 5.15 12.53 -11.45
C VAL A 197 5.47 11.43 -12.46
N ALA A 198 6.28 11.76 -13.47
CA ALA A 198 6.73 10.76 -14.43
C ALA A 198 7.57 9.69 -13.73
N ASN A 199 7.59 8.48 -14.27
CA ASN A 199 8.36 7.39 -13.67
C ASN A 199 9.82 7.35 -14.13
N ASP A 200 10.23 8.21 -15.06
CA ASP A 200 11.60 8.39 -15.58
C ASP A 200 12.29 9.60 -14.92
N VAL A 201 12.67 9.46 -13.65
CA VAL A 201 13.16 10.58 -12.83
C VAL A 201 14.58 10.38 -12.33
N THR A 202 15.23 11.48 -11.95
CA THR A 202 16.50 11.44 -11.22
C THR A 202 16.25 11.78 -9.76
N VAL A 203 16.44 10.80 -8.88
CA VAL A 203 16.31 10.93 -7.44
C VAL A 203 17.70 11.09 -6.82
N LYS A 204 17.93 12.26 -6.22
CA LYS A 204 19.13 12.58 -5.45
C LYS A 204 18.84 12.44 -3.97
N LEU A 205 19.60 11.57 -3.29
CA LEU A 205 19.35 11.21 -1.90
C LEU A 205 20.42 11.82 -0.96
N PRO A 206 20.03 12.34 0.21
CA PRO A 206 20.97 12.71 1.26
C PRO A 206 21.58 11.48 1.94
N GLU A 207 22.60 11.67 2.78
CA GLU A 207 23.27 10.59 3.52
C GLU A 207 22.30 9.66 4.27
N LYS A 208 21.21 10.20 4.84
CA LYS A 208 20.22 9.45 5.61
C LYS A 208 18.78 9.82 5.27
N VAL A 209 17.96 8.79 5.10
CA VAL A 209 16.51 8.86 4.88
C VAL A 209 15.85 7.80 5.76
N GLU A 210 14.93 8.21 6.64
CA GLU A 210 14.17 7.30 7.51
C GLU A 210 12.75 7.18 6.97
N LEU A 211 12.39 6.02 6.41
CA LEU A 211 11.06 5.82 5.85
C LEU A 211 9.97 5.86 6.95
N PRO A 212 8.73 6.22 6.59
CA PRO A 212 7.66 6.36 7.58
C PRO A 212 7.33 5.06 8.32
N ASP A 213 6.82 5.18 9.55
CA ASP A 213 6.46 4.03 10.42
C ASP A 213 5.25 3.21 9.94
N PHE A 214 4.49 3.73 8.98
CA PHE A 214 3.41 3.00 8.32
C PHE A 214 3.94 2.20 7.13
N SER A 215 3.14 1.27 6.61
CA SER A 215 3.58 0.44 5.48
C SER A 215 3.92 1.26 4.24
N TRP A 216 5.12 1.03 3.71
CA TRP A 216 5.61 1.59 2.47
C TRP A 216 4.69 1.21 1.30
N ILE A 217 4.40 2.21 0.45
CA ILE A 217 3.76 1.98 -0.84
C ILE A 217 4.88 1.85 -1.88
N PRO A 218 5.04 0.68 -2.51
CA PRO A 218 6.11 0.47 -3.48
C PRO A 218 6.03 1.41 -4.66
N ILE A 219 7.18 1.83 -5.19
CA ILE A 219 7.23 2.45 -6.52
C ILE A 219 6.89 1.36 -7.54
N LYS A 220 5.72 1.42 -8.18
CA LYS A 220 5.21 0.35 -9.05
C LYS A 220 6.13 0.11 -10.24
N GLN A 221 6.62 1.18 -10.85
CA GLN A 221 7.58 1.10 -11.93
C GLN A 221 8.51 2.30 -11.83
N PHE A 222 9.82 2.05 -11.91
CA PHE A 222 10.84 3.07 -11.88
C PHE A 222 11.75 2.98 -13.11
N GLU A 223 11.99 4.12 -13.73
CA GLU A 223 12.99 4.36 -14.76
C GLU A 223 13.84 5.59 -14.34
N GLY A 224 15.10 5.65 -14.73
CA GLY A 224 15.97 6.81 -14.45
C GLY A 224 17.06 6.54 -13.43
N THR A 225 17.37 7.48 -12.55
CA THR A 225 18.55 7.38 -11.68
C THR A 225 18.18 7.57 -10.21
N MET A 226 18.70 6.73 -9.33
CA MET A 226 18.63 6.92 -7.88
C MET A 226 20.05 6.84 -7.31
N GLU A 227 20.54 7.96 -6.81
CA GLU A 227 21.95 8.10 -6.40
C GLU A 227 22.11 9.15 -5.28
N PRO A 228 23.27 9.18 -4.60
CA PRO A 228 23.58 10.26 -3.65
C PRO A 228 23.50 11.64 -4.31
N ALA A 229 23.10 12.65 -3.52
CA ALA A 229 23.09 14.04 -3.96
C ALA A 229 24.50 14.56 -4.24
N ASP A 230 25.46 14.20 -3.40
CA ASP A 230 26.87 14.48 -3.60
C ASP A 230 27.47 13.64 -4.74
N ASP A 231 28.75 13.87 -5.07
CA ASP A 231 29.47 13.39 -6.26
C ASP A 231 29.59 11.86 -6.46
N GLY A 232 28.80 11.07 -5.72
CA GLY A 232 28.68 9.63 -5.86
C GLY A 232 29.70 8.85 -5.03
N THR A 233 30.40 9.49 -4.10
CA THR A 233 31.34 8.83 -3.17
C THR A 233 30.69 8.45 -1.85
N GLU A 234 29.66 9.18 -1.42
CA GLU A 234 28.97 8.93 -0.15
C GLU A 234 27.95 7.79 -0.25
N LYS A 235 27.81 7.03 0.84
CA LYS A 235 26.83 5.95 0.96
C LYS A 235 25.56 6.51 1.58
N VAL A 236 24.46 6.40 0.85
CA VAL A 236 23.12 6.74 1.36
C VAL A 236 22.61 5.58 2.20
N VAL A 237 22.00 5.87 3.34
CA VAL A 237 21.26 4.93 4.18
C VAL A 237 19.77 5.24 4.08
N ILE A 238 18.99 4.26 3.61
CA ILE A 238 17.52 4.27 3.67
C ILE A 238 17.11 3.27 4.75
N SER A 239 16.56 3.73 5.86
CA SER A 239 16.13 2.90 6.98
C SER A 239 14.61 2.72 7.03
N ASN A 240 14.15 1.76 7.83
CA ASN A 240 12.73 1.52 8.16
C ASN A 240 11.86 1.11 6.96
N LEU A 241 12.41 0.34 6.01
CA LEU A 241 11.61 -0.19 4.90
C LEU A 241 10.64 -1.26 5.42
N ASN A 242 9.37 -0.90 5.58
CA ASN A 242 8.35 -1.78 6.13
C ASN A 242 7.22 -2.06 5.12
N LEU A 243 7.10 -3.31 4.67
CA LEU A 243 5.99 -3.83 3.88
C LEU A 243 5.38 -5.01 4.63
N THR A 244 4.10 -4.96 4.94
CA THR A 244 3.40 -6.03 5.67
C THR A 244 2.18 -6.55 4.88
N GLU A 245 1.42 -7.45 5.49
CA GLU A 245 0.13 -7.95 4.99
C GLU A 245 -0.90 -6.83 4.75
N SER A 246 -0.70 -5.62 5.30
CA SER A 246 -1.54 -4.46 5.00
C SER A 246 -1.26 -3.83 3.63
N VAL A 247 -0.14 -4.17 2.98
CA VAL A 247 0.12 -3.78 1.60
C VAL A 247 -0.66 -4.71 0.69
N LEU A 248 -1.70 -4.18 0.06
CA LEU A 248 -2.68 -4.95 -0.69
C LEU A 248 -2.18 -5.33 -2.09
N TYR A 249 -2.86 -6.28 -2.72
CA TYR A 249 -2.57 -6.75 -4.08
C TYR A 249 -2.50 -5.62 -5.12
N SER A 250 -3.31 -4.59 -4.95
CA SER A 250 -3.35 -3.39 -5.80
C SER A 250 -2.04 -2.60 -5.84
N GLU A 251 -1.17 -2.81 -4.86
CA GLU A 251 0.12 -2.13 -4.74
C GLU A 251 1.28 -2.96 -5.32
N SER A 252 1.02 -4.16 -5.83
CA SER A 252 2.03 -4.94 -6.55
C SER A 252 2.33 -4.38 -7.93
N THR A 253 3.37 -4.91 -8.57
CA THR A 253 3.49 -4.91 -10.04
C THR A 253 3.24 -6.31 -10.56
N ASN A 254 2.27 -6.47 -11.46
CA ASN A 254 1.87 -7.78 -11.95
C ASN A 254 2.47 -8.06 -13.32
N PHE A 255 3.01 -9.26 -13.50
CA PHE A 255 3.34 -9.76 -14.82
C PHE A 255 3.10 -11.27 -14.91
N SER A 256 2.85 -11.73 -16.13
CA SER A 256 2.78 -13.17 -16.45
C SER A 256 4.05 -13.62 -17.16
N GLY A 257 4.38 -14.90 -17.01
CA GLY A 257 5.41 -15.58 -17.81
C GLY A 257 5.07 -15.58 -19.32
N SER A 258 6.01 -16.05 -20.15
CA SER A 258 5.83 -16.17 -21.60
C SER A 258 5.39 -17.59 -22.02
N GLY A 259 4.78 -17.72 -23.20
CA GLY A 259 4.39 -19.01 -23.81
C GLY A 259 2.90 -19.34 -23.74
N GLU A 260 2.52 -20.48 -24.34
CA GLU A 260 1.12 -20.94 -24.52
C GLU A 260 0.35 -21.12 -23.19
N GLN A 261 1.07 -21.28 -22.07
CA GLN A 261 0.54 -21.43 -20.72
C GLN A 261 0.88 -20.24 -19.78
N ALA A 262 1.17 -19.06 -20.35
CA ALA A 262 1.54 -17.83 -19.61
C ALA A 262 0.58 -17.48 -18.45
N THR A 263 -0.71 -17.79 -18.59
CA THR A 263 -1.75 -17.53 -17.58
C THR A 263 -1.57 -18.33 -16.29
N LEU A 264 -0.77 -19.40 -16.30
CA LEU A 264 -0.48 -20.24 -15.13
C LEU A 264 0.65 -19.70 -14.25
N SER A 265 1.45 -18.76 -14.74
CA SER A 265 2.59 -18.16 -14.01
C SER A 265 2.40 -16.66 -13.87
N LYS A 266 1.64 -16.23 -12.87
CA LYS A 266 1.43 -14.82 -12.52
C LYS A 266 2.36 -14.44 -11.37
N TYR A 267 3.01 -13.29 -11.48
CA TYR A 267 3.95 -12.77 -10.52
C TYR A 267 3.42 -11.46 -9.95
N ASN A 268 3.47 -11.33 -8.62
CA ASN A 268 3.01 -10.14 -7.90
C ASN A 268 4.19 -9.56 -7.14
N VAL A 269 4.80 -8.53 -7.70
CA VAL A 269 6.08 -8.04 -7.22
C VAL A 269 5.88 -6.96 -6.16
N TYR A 270 6.66 -7.05 -5.07
CA TYR A 270 6.71 -6.07 -3.99
C TYR A 270 8.15 -5.74 -3.63
N GLY A 271 8.40 -4.47 -3.32
CA GLY A 271 9.68 -3.99 -2.80
C GLY A 271 9.64 -2.54 -2.36
N PHE A 272 10.81 -1.96 -2.14
CA PHE A 272 10.94 -0.50 -2.16
C PHE A 272 10.55 0.02 -3.55
N ILE A 273 11.07 -0.65 -4.58
CA ILE A 273 10.65 -0.54 -5.98
C ILE A 273 10.13 -1.90 -6.41
N ASN A 274 8.93 -1.96 -7.00
CA ASN A 274 8.39 -3.19 -7.54
C ASN A 274 9.10 -3.60 -8.83
N SER A 275 9.16 -2.72 -9.83
CA SER A 275 9.87 -3.00 -11.08
C SER A 275 10.81 -1.89 -11.51
N VAL A 276 11.99 -2.30 -11.97
CA VAL A 276 12.99 -1.46 -12.61
C VAL A 276 13.06 -1.83 -14.08
N THR A 277 13.04 -0.84 -14.98
CA THR A 277 13.01 -1.04 -16.43
C THR A 277 13.90 -0.03 -17.18
N GLY A 278 13.93 -0.11 -18.51
CA GLY A 278 14.47 0.92 -19.38
C GLY A 278 15.96 1.19 -19.15
N LYS A 279 16.34 2.47 -19.13
CA LYS A 279 17.69 2.91 -18.78
C LYS A 279 17.71 3.37 -17.32
N THR A 280 18.04 2.46 -16.40
CA THR A 280 18.02 2.74 -14.97
C THR A 280 19.39 2.59 -14.31
N THR A 281 19.73 3.49 -13.39
CA THR A 281 20.89 3.37 -12.50
C THR A 281 20.46 3.54 -11.05
N ILE A 282 20.74 2.57 -10.20
CA ILE A 282 20.58 2.67 -8.75
C ILE A 282 21.95 2.41 -8.13
N LYS A 283 22.52 3.40 -7.44
CA LYS A 283 23.88 3.25 -6.91
C LYS A 283 24.09 3.82 -5.51
N ASN A 284 25.03 3.21 -4.78
CA ASN A 284 25.54 3.67 -3.48
C ASN A 284 24.48 3.80 -2.38
N ILE A 285 23.54 2.87 -2.33
CA ILE A 285 22.43 2.86 -1.35
C ILE A 285 22.55 1.65 -0.44
N THR A 286 22.39 1.85 0.85
CA THR A 286 22.23 0.79 1.85
C THR A 286 20.82 0.85 2.41
N PHE A 287 20.05 -0.22 2.24
CA PHE A 287 18.81 -0.42 2.97
C PHE A 287 19.12 -1.02 4.34
N GLU A 288 18.66 -0.38 5.41
CA GLU A 288 18.75 -0.88 6.79
C GLU A 288 17.33 -1.05 7.38
N ASP A 289 17.21 -1.92 8.38
CA ASP A 289 15.93 -2.23 9.05
C ASP A 289 14.79 -2.61 8.08
N VAL A 290 15.09 -3.56 7.18
CA VAL A 290 14.16 -4.00 6.15
C VAL A 290 13.22 -5.07 6.69
N THR A 291 11.92 -4.79 6.70
CA THR A 291 10.86 -5.77 7.00
C THR A 291 9.94 -5.89 5.80
N ILE A 292 9.96 -7.02 5.12
CA ILE A 292 9.02 -7.34 4.04
C ILE A 292 8.32 -8.65 4.38
N THR A 293 7.09 -8.58 4.87
CA THR A 293 6.37 -9.74 5.41
C THR A 293 5.00 -9.90 4.75
N SER A 294 4.92 -10.87 3.84
CA SER A 294 3.68 -11.32 3.21
C SER A 294 2.81 -10.23 2.56
N PRO A 295 3.36 -9.19 1.88
CA PRO A 295 2.51 -8.24 1.14
C PRO A 295 1.71 -8.97 0.05
N GLY A 296 0.51 -8.45 -0.23
CA GLY A 296 -0.44 -9.02 -1.18
C GLY A 296 -1.15 -10.28 -0.68
N SER A 297 -1.19 -10.49 0.63
CA SER A 297 -1.81 -11.68 1.23
C SER A 297 -3.31 -11.78 0.99
N ASP A 298 -3.99 -10.64 0.79
CA ASP A 298 -5.37 -10.57 0.32
C ASP A 298 -5.57 -11.44 -0.93
N PHE A 299 -4.68 -11.35 -1.92
CA PHE A 299 -4.87 -12.13 -3.15
C PHE A 299 -4.95 -13.66 -2.95
N ASN A 300 -4.45 -14.21 -1.84
CA ASN A 300 -4.57 -15.64 -1.54
C ASN A 300 -6.03 -16.12 -1.47
N ASN A 301 -6.96 -15.27 -1.02
CA ASN A 301 -8.37 -15.64 -0.93
C ASN A 301 -9.04 -15.76 -2.30
N VAL A 302 -8.49 -15.05 -3.30
CA VAL A 302 -8.99 -15.06 -4.69
C VAL A 302 -8.49 -16.30 -5.44
N ILE A 303 -7.20 -16.62 -5.32
CA ILE A 303 -6.57 -17.69 -6.12
C ILE A 303 -6.31 -19.00 -5.35
N GLY A 304 -6.49 -19.00 -4.04
CA GLY A 304 -6.20 -20.12 -3.14
C GLY A 304 -4.82 -20.02 -2.48
N ILE A 305 -4.74 -20.49 -1.22
CA ILE A 305 -3.53 -20.46 -0.38
C ILE A 305 -2.35 -21.12 -1.10
N GLY A 306 -1.19 -20.46 -1.09
CA GLY A 306 0.05 -20.98 -1.66
C GLY A 306 0.15 -20.86 -3.20
N LYS A 307 -0.87 -20.32 -3.87
CA LYS A 307 -0.81 -20.05 -5.32
C LYS A 307 -0.36 -18.63 -5.65
N ASN A 308 -0.25 -17.76 -4.64
CA ASN A 308 0.23 -16.40 -4.80
C ASN A 308 1.75 -16.41 -5.02
N ALA A 309 2.14 -16.28 -6.28
CA ALA A 309 3.52 -16.18 -6.70
C ALA A 309 4.04 -14.76 -6.49
N ASN A 310 3.95 -14.26 -5.25
CA ASN A 310 4.56 -12.98 -4.93
C ASN A 310 6.09 -13.08 -5.05
N VAL A 311 6.69 -11.95 -5.42
CA VAL A 311 8.14 -11.78 -5.51
C VAL A 311 8.46 -10.62 -4.59
N VAL A 312 9.25 -10.88 -3.55
CA VAL A 312 9.57 -9.86 -2.54
C VAL A 312 11.07 -9.68 -2.38
N ALA A 313 11.51 -8.43 -2.51
CA ALA A 313 12.88 -7.97 -2.25
C ALA A 313 12.88 -6.43 -2.25
N PRO A 314 13.89 -5.74 -1.70
CA PRO A 314 13.98 -4.27 -1.81
C PRO A 314 13.88 -3.77 -3.25
N ILE A 315 14.53 -4.45 -4.19
CA ILE A 315 14.30 -4.28 -5.64
C ILE A 315 13.52 -5.49 -6.12
N GLY A 316 12.22 -5.33 -6.34
CA GLY A 316 11.31 -6.44 -6.59
C GLY A 316 11.64 -7.22 -7.87
N ALA A 317 11.71 -6.54 -9.01
CA ALA A 317 11.99 -7.15 -10.30
C ALA A 317 12.74 -6.21 -11.25
N ILE A 318 13.61 -6.77 -12.09
CA ILE A 318 14.17 -6.10 -13.27
C ILE A 318 13.51 -6.76 -14.49
N ILE A 319 12.60 -6.03 -15.14
CA ILE A 319 11.74 -6.53 -16.22
C ILE A 319 11.44 -5.41 -17.22
N PRO A 320 11.16 -5.72 -18.51
CA PRO A 320 10.80 -4.70 -19.49
C PRO A 320 9.42 -4.10 -19.18
N ASN A 321 9.25 -2.81 -19.50
CA ASN A 321 7.93 -2.22 -19.60
C ASN A 321 7.20 -2.83 -20.81
N LYS A 322 6.17 -3.64 -20.53
CA LYS A 322 5.40 -4.36 -21.57
C LYS A 322 4.73 -3.43 -22.58
N GLY A 323 4.57 -2.14 -22.28
CA GLY A 323 4.03 -1.15 -23.23
C GLY A 323 5.10 -0.56 -24.16
N THR A 324 6.27 -0.20 -23.64
CA THR A 324 7.25 0.65 -24.35
C THR A 324 8.54 -0.05 -24.72
N ASP A 325 8.90 -1.13 -24.03
CA ASP A 325 10.23 -1.75 -24.08
C ASP A 325 10.25 -3.11 -24.78
N VAL A 326 9.13 -3.51 -25.40
CA VAL A 326 9.02 -4.77 -26.13
C VAL A 326 10.07 -4.81 -27.25
N GLY A 327 11.05 -5.72 -27.11
CA GLY A 327 12.14 -5.90 -28.06
C GLY A 327 13.29 -4.88 -27.95
N LYS A 328 13.26 -3.97 -26.97
CA LYS A 328 14.35 -3.02 -26.68
C LYS A 328 15.30 -3.59 -25.61
N PRO A 329 16.59 -3.23 -25.65
CA PRO A 329 17.52 -3.59 -24.58
C PRO A 329 17.15 -2.87 -23.28
N ILE A 330 17.17 -3.60 -22.17
CA ILE A 330 17.03 -3.07 -20.82
C ILE A 330 18.45 -2.81 -20.29
N ASN A 331 18.75 -1.55 -19.96
CA ASN A 331 20.05 -1.12 -19.48
C ASN A 331 19.94 -0.71 -18.02
N VAL A 332 19.98 -1.70 -17.13
CA VAL A 332 19.86 -1.49 -15.67
C VAL A 332 21.21 -1.71 -14.99
N THR A 333 21.67 -0.67 -14.29
CA THR A 333 22.88 -0.70 -13.47
C THR A 333 22.50 -0.65 -12.00
N ILE A 334 22.84 -1.69 -11.24
CA ILE A 334 22.74 -1.72 -9.78
C ILE A 334 24.16 -1.79 -9.23
N GLU A 335 24.64 -0.70 -8.61
CA GLU A 335 26.04 -0.55 -8.21
C GLU A 335 26.18 -0.22 -6.72
N ASN A 336 26.99 -0.97 -5.97
CA ASN A 336 27.26 -0.70 -4.55
C ASN A 336 25.96 -0.62 -3.69
N VAL A 337 24.93 -1.40 -4.03
CA VAL A 337 23.67 -1.47 -3.27
C VAL A 337 23.72 -2.59 -2.24
N HIS A 338 23.41 -2.27 -0.99
CA HIS A 338 23.50 -3.20 0.14
C HIS A 338 22.16 -3.30 0.87
N VAL A 339 21.91 -4.44 1.50
CA VAL A 339 20.75 -4.67 2.36
C VAL A 339 21.25 -5.29 3.66
N LYS A 340 20.93 -4.66 4.79
CA LYS A 340 21.34 -5.09 6.12
C LYS A 340 20.14 -5.18 7.06
N GLY A 341 20.21 -6.07 8.04
CA GLY A 341 19.15 -6.19 9.05
C GLY A 341 17.78 -6.56 8.48
N ALA A 342 17.74 -7.45 7.48
CA ALA A 342 16.51 -7.73 6.72
C ALA A 342 15.74 -8.96 7.22
N THR A 343 14.44 -8.79 7.43
CA THR A 343 13.43 -9.85 7.58
C THR A 343 12.55 -9.87 6.35
N ILE A 344 12.80 -10.80 5.43
CA ILE A 344 12.06 -10.91 4.17
C ILE A 344 11.35 -12.27 4.10
N ARG A 345 10.01 -12.23 4.13
CA ARG A 345 9.12 -13.38 4.04
C ARG A 345 8.12 -13.17 2.90
N GLY A 346 8.37 -13.86 1.79
CA GLY A 346 7.41 -14.00 0.67
C GLY A 346 6.55 -15.25 0.83
N ILE A 347 5.43 -15.29 0.11
CA ILE A 347 4.56 -16.47 -0.03
C ILE A 347 5.10 -17.38 -1.15
N GLY A 348 5.60 -16.80 -2.23
CA GLY A 348 6.17 -17.49 -3.40
C GLY A 348 7.69 -17.37 -3.48
N ARG A 349 8.21 -16.17 -3.66
CA ARG A 349 9.65 -15.90 -3.87
C ARG A 349 10.11 -14.75 -2.98
N ALA A 350 11.26 -14.92 -2.35
CA ALA A 350 11.90 -13.92 -1.51
C ALA A 350 13.39 -13.84 -1.86
N ALA A 351 13.94 -12.63 -1.91
CA ALA A 351 15.37 -12.42 -2.10
C ALA A 351 15.88 -11.26 -1.25
N GLY A 352 17.19 -11.28 -0.97
CA GLY A 352 17.84 -10.29 -0.13
C GLY A 352 18.00 -8.91 -0.76
N LEU A 353 18.07 -8.81 -2.10
CA LEU A 353 18.26 -7.53 -2.81
C LEU A 353 17.39 -7.43 -4.06
N VAL A 354 17.58 -8.32 -5.04
CA VAL A 354 16.77 -8.38 -6.27
C VAL A 354 15.91 -9.63 -6.28
N GLY A 355 14.60 -9.48 -6.41
CA GLY A 355 13.63 -10.59 -6.32
C GLY A 355 13.50 -11.41 -7.61
N TYR A 356 13.51 -10.75 -8.77
CA TYR A 356 13.38 -11.37 -10.08
C TYR A 356 14.16 -10.59 -11.15
N ILE A 357 14.74 -11.31 -12.11
CA ILE A 357 15.36 -10.75 -13.31
C ILE A 357 14.88 -11.60 -14.49
N GLY A 358 14.30 -11.00 -15.53
CA GLY A 358 13.91 -11.77 -16.71
C GLY A 358 13.27 -11.00 -17.84
#